data_AF-A0A652P0P5-F1
#
_entry.id   AF-A0A652P0P5-F1
#
_cell.length_a   1.000
_cell.length_b   1.000
_cell.length_c   1.000
_cell.angle_alpha   90.00
_cell.angle_beta   90.00
_cell.angle_gamma   90.00
#
_symmetry.space_group_name_H-M   'P 1'
#
loop_
_entity.id
_entity.type
_entity.pdbx_description
1 polymer ?
#
loop_
_entity_poly.entity_id
_entity_poly.type
_entity_poly.pdbx_seq_one_letter_code
_entity_poly.pdbx_strand_id
1 'polypeptide(L)' 'MDMQRGCNTQYPGYGLRAVVTDQHNAYSWRCTSPWGYSVGIDVNKECVTQYGAGASAGLTDPRNPYTWFCRR' A
#
# COMPACT_ATOMS: atom_id res chain seq x y z
N MET A 1 -8.52 1.24 0.78
CA MET A 1 -7.48 0.49 0.04
C MET A 1 -6.93 -0.63 0.92
N ASP A 2 -6.78 -1.85 0.42
CA ASP A 2 -6.14 -2.94 1.20
C ASP A 2 -4.62 -2.99 0.95
N MET A 3 -3.86 -2.39 1.88
CA MET A 3 -2.40 -2.32 1.79
C MET A 3 -1.73 -3.66 2.12
N GLN A 4 -2.32 -4.46 3.01
CA GLN A 4 -1.76 -5.76 3.39
C GLN A 4 -1.82 -6.73 2.22
N ARG A 5 -2.94 -6.72 1.48
CA ARG A 5 -3.05 -7.44 0.21
C ARG A 5 -1.99 -6.98 -0.79
N GLY A 6 -1.76 -5.67 -0.89
CA GLY A 6 -0.68 -5.13 -1.74
C GLY A 6 0.70 -5.67 -1.40
N CYS A 7 1.06 -5.77 -0.13
CA CYS A 7 2.31 -6.41 0.28
C CYS A 7 2.35 -7.89 -0.12
N ASN A 8 1.26 -8.63 0.07
CA ASN A 8 1.19 -10.05 -0.27
C ASN A 8 1.27 -10.29 -1.79
N THR A 9 0.66 -9.42 -2.60
CA THR A 9 0.66 -9.53 -4.06
C THR A 9 1.98 -9.10 -4.67
N GLN A 10 2.59 -8.02 -4.16
CA GLN A 10 3.84 -7.49 -4.71
C GLN A 10 5.08 -8.27 -4.23
N TYR A 11 5.01 -8.87 -3.04
CA TYR A 11 6.09 -9.63 -2.41
C TYR A 11 5.60 -11.02 -1.95
N PRO A 12 5.17 -11.89 -2.88
CA PRO A 12 4.63 -13.20 -2.53
C PRO A 12 5.69 -14.07 -1.84
N GLY A 13 5.32 -14.72 -0.73
CA GLY A 13 6.20 -15.61 0.03
C GLY A 13 7.14 -14.94 1.03
N TYR A 14 7.22 -13.61 1.05
CA TYR A 14 8.10 -12.86 1.97
C TYR A 14 7.49 -12.64 3.37
N GLY A 15 6.19 -12.91 3.55
CA GLY A 15 5.51 -12.75 4.84
C GLY A 15 5.52 -11.31 5.37
N LEU A 16 5.53 -10.32 4.47
CA LEU A 16 5.62 -8.91 4.84
C LEU A 16 4.30 -8.39 5.42
N ARG A 17 4.41 -7.44 6.35
CA ARG A 17 3.25 -6.70 6.90
C ARG A 17 3.20 -5.28 6.37
N ALA A 18 2.01 -4.84 5.99
CA ALA A 18 1.78 -3.44 5.66
C ALA A 18 1.77 -2.62 6.95
N VAL A 19 2.68 -1.67 7.05
CA VAL A 19 2.82 -0.78 8.19
C VAL A 19 2.91 0.67 7.72
N VAL A 20 2.41 1.57 8.56
CA VAL A 20 2.55 3.02 8.40
C VAL A 20 3.76 3.44 9.21
N THR A 21 4.81 3.96 8.56
CA THR A 21 6.01 4.42 9.29
C THR A 21 5.87 5.85 9.83
N ASP A 22 4.89 6.61 9.33
CA ASP A 22 4.57 7.96 9.78
C ASP A 22 3.05 8.20 9.66
N GLN A 23 2.39 8.39 10.80
CA GLN A 23 0.94 8.58 10.88
C GLN A 23 0.45 9.91 10.28
N HIS A 24 1.37 10.84 9.99
CA HIS A 24 1.07 12.14 9.39
C HIS A 24 1.46 12.23 7.92
N ASN A 25 1.77 11.10 7.28
CA ASN A 25 2.20 11.05 5.89
C ASN A 25 1.61 9.84 5.19
N ALA A 26 0.77 10.07 4.18
CA ALA A 26 0.13 8.98 3.46
C ALA A 26 1.07 8.15 2.59
N TYR A 27 2.24 8.66 2.25
CA TYR A 27 3.26 7.95 1.47
C TYR A 27 4.16 7.07 2.35
N SER A 28 3.90 7.01 3.66
CA SER A 28 4.70 6.27 4.63
C SER A 28 4.36 4.78 4.73
N TRP A 29 3.40 4.30 3.94
CA TRP A 29 3.10 2.88 3.86
C TRP A 29 4.30 2.11 3.35
N ARG A 30 4.65 1.05 4.07
CA ARG A 30 5.72 0.13 3.71
C ARG A 30 5.34 -1.31 4.00
N CYS A 31 5.95 -2.22 3.25
CA CYS A 31 5.89 -3.64 3.53
C CYS A 31 7.12 -4.02 4.35
N THR A 32 6.92 -4.29 5.63
CA THR A 32 7.99 -4.58 6.58
C THR A 32 8.05 -6.07 6.88
N SER A 33 9.26 -6.60 6.82
CA SER A 33 9.56 -7.98 7.18
C SER A 33 9.75 -8.13 8.69
N PRO A 34 9.39 -9.29 9.28
CA PRO A 34 9.80 -9.61 10.65
C PRO A 34 11.32 -9.59 10.86
N TRP A 35 12.11 -9.72 9.78
CA TRP A 35 13.58 -9.69 9.81
C TRP A 35 14.18 -8.27 9.72
N GLY A 36 13.35 -7.22 9.79
CA GLY A 36 13.81 -5.83 9.96
C GLY A 36 14.02 -5.01 8.70
N TYR A 37 13.88 -5.58 7.50
CA TYR A 37 13.89 -4.79 6.25
C TYR A 37 12.48 -4.31 5.89
N SER A 38 12.41 -3.14 5.25
CA SER A 38 11.17 -2.54 4.77
C SER A 38 11.31 -2.15 3.31
N VAL A 39 10.29 -2.45 2.51
CA VAL A 39 10.23 -2.08 1.08
C VAL A 39 9.02 -1.20 0.82
N GLY A 40 9.07 -0.43 -0.27
CA GLY A 40 7.93 0.39 -0.69
C GLY A 40 6.72 -0.46 -1.10
N ILE A 41 5.56 0.17 -1.20
CA ILE A 41 4.35 -0.44 -1.76
C ILE A 41 3.88 0.41 -2.94
N ASP A 42 3.61 -0.23 -4.08
CA ASP A 42 3.00 0.43 -5.21
C ASP A 42 1.47 0.41 -5.06
N VAL A 43 0.92 1.51 -4.54
CA VAL A 43 -0.51 1.64 -4.29
C VAL A 43 -1.32 1.70 -5.60
N ASN A 44 -0.73 2.24 -6.68
CA ASN A 44 -1.39 2.26 -8.00
C ASN A 44 -1.55 0.86 -8.56
N LYS A 45 -0.46 0.07 -8.52
CA LYS A 45 -0.48 -1.33 -8.95
C LYS A 45 -1.49 -2.13 -8.14
N GLU A 46 -1.59 -1.88 -6.84
CA GLU A 46 -2.57 -2.56 -6.01
C GLU A 46 -4.01 -2.18 -6.37
N CYS A 47 -4.27 -0.94 -6.78
CA CYS A 47 -5.61 -0.57 -7.25
C CYS A 47 -5.99 -1.30 -8.53
N VAL A 48 -5.04 -1.44 -9.45
CA VAL A 48 -5.23 -2.24 -10.67
C VAL A 48 -5.49 -3.72 -10.34
N THR A 49 -4.76 -4.28 -9.37
CA THR A 49 -5.00 -5.65 -8.89
C THR A 49 -6.39 -5.84 -8.28
N GLN A 50 -6.86 -4.89 -7.46
CA GLN A 50 -8.13 -5.01 -6.75
C GLN A 50 -9.35 -4.72 -7.62
N TYR A 51 -9.28 -3.70 -8.49
CA TYR A 51 -10.43 -3.16 -9.23
C TYR A 51 -10.33 -3.34 -10.74
N GLY A 52 -9.22 -3.88 -11.24
CA GLY A 52 -8.99 -4.18 -12.65
C GLY A 52 -8.27 -3.07 -13.43
N ALA A 53 -8.02 -3.34 -14.71
CA ALA A 53 -7.36 -2.41 -15.61
C ALA A 53 -8.10 -1.06 -15.71
N GLY A 54 -7.34 0.03 -15.62
CA GLY A 54 -7.84 1.40 -15.61
C GLY A 54 -8.08 1.99 -14.22
N ALA A 55 -8.05 1.17 -13.17
CA ALA A 55 -8.08 1.69 -11.80
C ALA A 55 -6.76 2.42 -11.46
N SER A 56 -6.86 3.52 -10.72
CA SER A 56 -5.73 4.29 -10.20
C SER A 56 -5.92 4.57 -8.71
N ALA A 57 -4.81 4.71 -7.99
CA ALA A 57 -4.83 5.15 -6.61
C ALA A 57 -5.06 6.67 -6.55
N GLY A 58 -5.95 7.05 -5.66
CA GLY A 58 -6.20 8.43 -5.26
C GLY A 58 -6.00 8.59 -3.76
N LEU A 59 -5.82 9.84 -3.35
CA LEU A 59 -5.62 10.21 -1.96
C LEU A 59 -6.48 11.42 -1.63
N THR A 60 -7.24 11.34 -0.54
CA THR A 60 -8.08 12.45 -0.08
C THR A 60 -7.29 13.41 0.82
N ASP A 61 -6.36 12.90 1.63
CA ASP A 61 -5.52 13.72 2.51
C ASP A 61 -4.06 13.22 2.56
N PRO A 62 -3.06 13.99 2.07
CA PRO A 62 -1.63 13.65 2.16
C PRO A 62 -1.11 13.47 3.58
N ARG A 63 -1.81 14.00 4.59
CA ARG A 63 -1.41 13.91 5.98
C ARG A 63 -2.06 12.76 6.73
N ASN A 64 -2.92 11.98 6.08
CA ASN A 64 -3.58 10.84 6.69
C ASN A 64 -3.40 9.58 5.85
N PRO A 65 -2.60 8.61 6.34
CA PRO A 65 -2.28 7.38 5.61
C PRO A 65 -3.46 6.47 5.38
N TYR A 66 -4.59 6.64 6.06
CA TYR A 66 -5.76 5.80 5.87
C TYR A 66 -6.71 6.31 4.77
N THR A 67 -6.37 7.41 4.09
CA THR A 67 -7.23 8.05 3.08
C THR A 67 -6.97 7.60 1.64
N TRP A 68 -6.20 6.53 1.45
CA TRP A 68 -6.02 5.93 0.13
C TRP A 68 -7.30 5.25 -0.37
N PHE A 69 -7.68 5.59 -1.59
CA PHE A 69 -8.81 4.97 -2.28
C PHE A 69 -8.43 4.60 -3.73
N CYS A 70 -9.19 3.70 -4.33
CA CYS A 70 -9.08 3.42 -5.75
C CYS A 70 -10.19 4.14 -6.49
N ARG A 71 -9.86 4.72 -7.64
CA ARG A 71 -10.82 5.28 -8.59
C ARG A 71 -10.66 4.61 -9.94
N ARG A 72 -11.73 4.59 -10.72
CA ARG A 72 -11.74 4.10 -12.11
C ARG A 72 -12.25 5.21 -13.02
#